data_AF-A0A8T4WMF2-F1
#
_entry.id   AF-A0A8T4WMF2-F1
#
_cell.length_a   1.000
_cell.length_b   1.000
_cell.length_c   1.000
_cell.angle_alpha   90.00
_cell.angle_beta   90.00
_cell.angle_gamma   90.00
#
_symmetry.space_group_name_H-M   'P 1'
#
loop_
_entity.id
_entity.type
_entity.pdbx_description
1 polymer ?
#
loop_
_entity_poly.entity_id
_entity_poly.type
_entity_poly.pdbx_seq_one_letter_code
_entity_poly.pdbx_strand_id
1 'polypeptide(L)'
;MANLIVMILMRFLHNLFTVMWIGGMIVLGIGILPVIQTTVEKGERMKMVEAIRIRMNKLVAMSIIGLFLTGLFMSNASPSFEGYLSLANQYSTILSIKHVAVGVMVIITLVRNRMLSNLKSKARKKQQKITALLLIVNIIIGILVLFLSAWTAALTAMQANLN
;
A
#
# COMPACT_ATOMS: atom_id res chain seq x y z
N MET A 1 -3.10 5.01 30.04
CA MET A 1 -1.84 4.59 29.38
C MET A 1 -2.15 3.42 28.46
N ALA A 2 -1.87 3.51 27.17
CA ALA A 2 -2.05 2.37 26.28
C ALA A 2 -1.15 1.23 26.75
N ASN A 3 -1.69 0.02 26.87
CA ASN A 3 -0.91 -1.14 27.30
C ASN A 3 0.21 -1.39 26.26
N LEU A 4 1.46 -1.50 26.72
CA LEU A 4 2.64 -1.71 25.88
C LEU A 4 2.44 -2.87 24.89
N ILE A 5 1.77 -3.94 25.33
CA ILE A 5 1.47 -5.11 24.49
C ILE A 5 0.56 -4.71 23.32
N VAL A 6 -0.44 -3.87 23.56
CA VAL A 6 -1.36 -3.39 22.52
C VAL A 6 -0.61 -2.53 21.50
N MET A 7 0.28 -1.65 21.95
CA MET A 7 1.11 -0.82 21.06
C MET A 7 2.03 -1.66 20.17
N ILE A 8 2.69 -2.67 20.75
CA ILE A 8 3.54 -3.60 20.00
C ILE A 8 2.71 -4.35 18.96
N LEU A 9 1.55 -4.89 19.35
CA LEU A 9 0.68 -5.64 18.47
C LEU A 9 0.19 -4.79 17.29
N MET A 10 -0.26 -3.55 17.57
CA MET A 10 -0.75 -2.64 16.52
C MET A 10 0.36 -2.28 15.54
N ARG A 11 1.58 -2.01 16.03
CA ARG A 11 2.74 -1.71 15.17
C ARG A 11 3.16 -2.92 14.35
N PHE A 12 3.18 -4.11 14.95
CA PHE A 12 3.46 -5.37 14.25
C PHE A 12 2.45 -5.62 13.13
N LEU A 13 1.15 -5.54 13.43
CA LEU A 13 0.09 -5.75 12.46
C LEU A 13 0.16 -4.73 11.32
N HIS A 14 0.38 -3.45 11.63
CA HIS A 14 0.53 -2.42 10.60
C HIS A 14 1.69 -2.71 9.65
N ASN A 15 2.86 -3.09 10.21
CA ASN A 15 4.02 -3.45 9.41
C ASN A 15 3.74 -4.69 8.55
N LEU A 16 3.07 -5.71 9.12
CA LEU A 16 2.69 -6.91 8.39
C LEU A 16 1.77 -6.59 7.20
N PHE A 17 0.72 -5.79 7.41
CA PHE A 17 -0.18 -5.37 6.32
C PHE A 17 0.54 -4.51 5.27
N THR A 18 1.48 -3.65 5.70
CA THR A 18 2.28 -2.84 4.79
C THR A 18 3.15 -3.72 3.88
N VAL A 19 3.84 -4.70 4.47
CA VAL A 19 4.68 -5.65 3.73
C VAL A 19 3.85 -6.54 2.81
N MET A 20 2.70 -7.06 3.27
CA MET A 20 1.82 -7.87 2.44
C MET A 20 1.29 -7.10 1.23
N TRP A 21 0.93 -5.82 1.40
CA TRP A 21 0.41 -5.02 0.30
C TRP A 21 1.52 -4.59 -0.67
N ILE A 22 2.53 -3.87 -0.18
CA ILE A 22 3.58 -3.31 -1.03
C ILE A 22 4.45 -4.43 -1.61
N GLY A 23 4.86 -5.39 -0.78
CA GLY A 23 5.61 -6.56 -1.21
C GLY A 23 4.82 -7.41 -2.21
N GLY A 24 3.53 -7.62 -1.97
CA GLY A 24 2.64 -8.32 -2.91
C GLY A 24 2.56 -7.64 -4.28
N MET A 25 2.50 -6.31 -4.32
CA MET A 25 2.52 -5.56 -5.59
C MET A 25 3.87 -5.66 -6.31
N ILE A 26 4.99 -5.60 -5.58
CA ILE A 26 6.33 -5.76 -6.13
C ILE A 26 6.50 -7.15 -6.74
N VAL A 27 6.17 -8.20 -5.97
CA VAL A 27 6.24 -9.59 -6.44
C VAL A 27 5.35 -9.80 -7.66
N LEU A 28 4.13 -9.25 -7.66
CA LEU A 28 3.24 -9.32 -8.81
C LEU A 28 3.83 -8.62 -10.03
N GLY A 29 4.26 -7.36 -9.88
CA GLY A 29 4.70 -6.50 -10.98
C GLY A 29 6.03 -6.91 -11.60
N ILE A 30 6.99 -7.29 -10.76
CA ILE A 30 8.39 -7.54 -11.16
C ILE A 30 8.69 -9.04 -11.25
N GLY A 31 8.08 -9.87 -10.39
CA GLY A 31 8.31 -11.32 -10.40
C GLY A 31 7.34 -12.06 -11.32
N ILE A 32 6.05 -12.01 -10.99
CA ILE A 32 5.04 -12.90 -11.58
C ILE A 32 4.65 -12.47 -13.00
N LEU A 33 4.31 -11.20 -13.20
CA LEU A 33 3.80 -10.73 -14.49
C LEU A 33 4.81 -10.90 -15.65
N PRO A 34 6.11 -10.62 -15.49
CA PRO A 34 7.09 -10.85 -16.56
C PRO A 34 7.23 -12.33 -16.92
N VAL A 35 7.25 -13.22 -15.93
CA VAL A 35 7.32 -14.67 -16.15
C VAL A 35 6.10 -15.13 -16.96
N ILE A 36 4.90 -14.71 -16.60
CA ILE A 36 3.69 -15.07 -17.38
C ILE A 36 3.76 -14.53 -18.82
N GLN A 37 4.36 -13.35 -19.01
CA GLN A 37 4.51 -12.76 -20.34
C GLN A 37 5.54 -13.48 -21.21
N THR A 38 6.51 -14.17 -20.64
CA THR A 38 7.56 -14.89 -21.39
C THR A 38 7.27 -16.38 -21.54
N THR A 39 6.73 -17.04 -20.51
CA THR A 39 6.63 -18.51 -20.47
C THR A 39 5.25 -19.06 -20.81
N VAL A 40 4.17 -18.32 -20.56
CA VAL A 40 2.81 -18.81 -20.77
C VAL A 40 2.34 -18.49 -22.19
N GLU A 41 1.58 -19.39 -22.82
CA GLU A 41 1.02 -19.16 -24.15
C GLU A 41 0.01 -18.00 -24.15
N LYS A 42 -0.05 -17.24 -25.25
CA LYS A 42 -0.91 -16.04 -25.36
C LYS A 42 -2.40 -16.34 -25.09
N GLY A 43 -2.86 -17.55 -25.41
CA GLY A 43 -4.23 -17.99 -25.15
C GLY A 43 -4.57 -18.14 -23.66
N GLU A 44 -3.60 -18.55 -22.85
CA GLU A 44 -3.81 -18.89 -21.42
C GLU A 44 -3.36 -17.80 -20.45
N ARG A 45 -2.47 -16.89 -20.87
CA ARG A 45 -1.93 -15.78 -20.05
C ARG A 45 -3.00 -15.07 -19.25
N MET A 46 -4.12 -14.72 -19.87
CA MET A 46 -5.17 -13.94 -19.22
C MET A 46 -5.89 -14.72 -18.12
N LYS A 47 -6.11 -16.02 -18.32
CA LYS A 47 -6.73 -16.90 -17.33
C LYS A 47 -5.84 -17.01 -16.10
N MET A 48 -4.52 -17.14 -16.30
CA MET A 48 -3.55 -17.20 -15.22
C MET A 48 -3.40 -15.87 -14.48
N VAL A 49 -3.30 -14.76 -15.21
CA VAL A 49 -3.24 -13.40 -14.62
C VAL A 49 -4.49 -13.13 -13.78
N GLU A 50 -5.69 -13.48 -14.27
CA GLU A 50 -6.93 -13.27 -13.52
C GLU A 50 -7.00 -14.15 -12.27
N ALA A 51 -6.60 -15.44 -12.36
CA ALA A 51 -6.57 -16.34 -11.21
C ALA A 51 -5.63 -15.84 -10.10
N ILE A 52 -4.47 -15.30 -10.47
CA ILE A 52 -3.52 -14.72 -9.51
C ILE A 52 -4.08 -13.42 -8.93
N ARG A 53 -4.64 -12.56 -9.79
CA ARG A 53 -5.24 -11.29 -9.38
C ARG A 53 -6.36 -11.48 -8.36
N ILE A 54 -7.27 -12.42 -8.56
CA ILE A 54 -8.39 -12.68 -7.63
C ILE A 54 -7.86 -13.03 -6.24
N ARG A 55 -6.85 -13.90 -6.15
CA ARG A 55 -6.22 -14.26 -4.87
C ARG A 55 -5.51 -13.07 -4.23
N MET A 56 -4.75 -12.32 -5.03
CA MET A 56 -3.99 -11.17 -4.53
C MET A 56 -4.89 -10.03 -4.08
N ASN A 57 -6.00 -9.80 -4.75
CA ASN A 57 -6.96 -8.76 -4.37
C ASN A 57 -7.59 -9.00 -3.00
N LYS A 58 -7.81 -10.27 -2.61
CA LYS A 58 -8.30 -10.59 -1.26
C LYS A 58 -7.28 -10.16 -0.19
N LEU A 59 -6.00 -10.46 -0.42
CA LEU A 59 -4.91 -10.07 0.49
C LEU A 59 -4.73 -8.55 0.55
N VAL A 60 -4.83 -7.86 -0.59
CA VAL A 60 -4.77 -6.39 -0.64
C VAL A 60 -5.96 -5.76 0.09
N ALA A 61 -7.18 -6.24 -0.14
CA ALA A 61 -8.37 -5.71 0.54
C ALA A 61 -8.27 -5.86 2.07
N MET A 62 -7.85 -7.04 2.54
CA MET A 62 -7.58 -7.29 3.96
C MET A 62 -6.50 -6.33 4.51
N SER A 63 -5.43 -6.12 3.74
CA SER A 63 -4.33 -5.23 4.15
C SER A 63 -4.77 -3.77 4.24
N ILE A 64 -5.59 -3.28 3.30
CA ILE A 64 -6.11 -1.91 3.33
C ILE A 64 -6.93 -1.66 4.60
N ILE A 65 -7.84 -2.59 4.94
CA ILE A 65 -8.68 -2.48 6.14
C ILE A 65 -7.78 -2.51 7.40
N GLY A 66 -6.84 -3.45 7.47
CA GLY A 66 -5.91 -3.58 8.58
C GLY A 66 -5.03 -2.34 8.78
N LEU A 67 -4.52 -1.75 7.70
CA LEU A 67 -3.71 -0.53 7.73
C LEU A 67 -4.51 0.67 8.20
N PHE A 68 -5.75 0.79 7.75
CA PHE A 68 -6.63 1.87 8.19
C PHE A 68 -6.88 1.80 9.69
N LEU A 69 -7.28 0.63 10.20
CA LEU A 69 -7.58 0.44 11.62
C LEU A 69 -6.32 0.65 12.51
N THR A 70 -5.21 0.01 12.14
CA THR A 70 -3.96 0.13 12.90
C THR A 70 -3.35 1.53 12.81
N GLY A 71 -3.48 2.20 11.66
CA GLY A 71 -2.99 3.56 11.44
C GLY A 71 -3.73 4.60 12.26
N LEU A 72 -5.06 4.50 12.35
CA LEU A 72 -5.88 5.36 13.21
C LEU A 72 -5.52 5.17 14.68
N PHE A 73 -5.32 3.92 15.12
CA PHE A 73 -4.96 3.63 16.50
C PHE A 73 -3.60 4.22 16.87
N MET A 74 -2.58 4.00 16.04
CA MET A 74 -1.22 4.50 16.30
C MET A 74 -1.12 6.02 16.24
N SER A 75 -1.91 6.68 15.36
CA SER A 75 -1.92 8.15 15.27
C SER A 75 -2.47 8.77 16.57
N ASN A 76 -3.60 8.26 17.06
CA ASN A 76 -4.20 8.75 18.31
C ASN A 76 -3.38 8.42 19.57
N ALA A 77 -2.48 7.44 19.52
CA ALA A 77 -1.61 7.07 20.64
C ALA A 77 -0.31 7.90 20.73
N SER A 78 0.02 8.68 19.70
CA SER A 78 1.25 9.47 19.65
C SER A 78 1.08 10.82 20.38
N PRO A 79 1.95 11.18 21.34
CA PRO A 79 1.89 12.49 22.02
C PRO A 79 2.07 13.68 21.07
N SER A 80 2.81 13.46 19.97
CA SER A 80 3.11 14.49 18.96
C SER A 80 2.00 14.65 17.91
N PHE A 81 0.88 13.93 18.07
CA PHE A 81 -0.25 13.98 17.16
C PHE A 81 -1.16 15.18 17.46
N GLU A 82 -1.13 16.17 16.57
CA GLU A 82 -1.94 17.38 16.70
C GLU A 82 -3.17 17.39 15.76
N GLY A 83 -3.45 16.25 15.12
CA GLY A 83 -4.61 16.07 14.23
C GLY A 83 -4.24 15.57 12.83
N TYR A 84 -5.23 14.98 12.16
CA TYR A 84 -5.11 14.54 10.78
C TYR A 84 -5.04 15.76 9.85
N LEU A 85 -4.08 15.80 8.91
CA LEU A 85 -3.85 16.93 8.01
C LEU A 85 -3.35 18.22 8.69
N SER A 86 -2.89 18.13 9.95
CA SER A 86 -2.26 19.25 10.63
C SER A 86 -0.85 19.50 10.10
N LEU A 87 -0.55 20.77 9.80
CA LEU A 87 0.79 21.27 9.43
C LEU A 87 1.51 21.92 10.62
N ALA A 88 0.98 21.75 11.83
CA ALA A 88 1.46 22.45 13.02
C ALA A 88 2.87 22.01 13.46
N ASN A 89 3.26 20.77 13.17
CA ASN A 89 4.61 20.28 13.43
C ASN A 89 5.10 19.34 12.31
N GLN A 90 6.42 19.10 12.27
CA GLN A 90 7.06 18.29 11.22
C GLN A 90 6.56 16.85 11.20
N TYR A 91 6.26 16.27 12.38
CA TYR A 91 5.72 14.93 12.50
C TYR A 91 4.31 14.83 11.88
N SER A 92 3.41 15.73 12.26
CA SER A 92 2.03 15.83 11.76
C SER A 92 1.99 16.10 10.26
N THR A 93 2.91 16.93 9.75
CA THR A 93 3.04 17.20 8.30
C THR A 93 3.39 15.94 7.53
N ILE A 94 4.43 15.21 7.94
CA ILE A 94 4.87 13.98 7.26
C ILE A 94 3.81 12.89 7.38
N LEU A 95 3.19 12.76 8.56
CA LEU A 95 2.09 11.84 8.78
C LEU A 95 0.92 12.13 7.82
N SER A 96 0.60 13.39 7.59
CA SER A 96 -0.45 13.83 6.68
C SER A 96 -0.13 13.51 5.22
N ILE A 97 1.10 13.81 4.78
CA ILE A 97 1.58 13.43 3.44
C ILE A 97 1.47 11.92 3.23
N LYS A 98 1.86 11.13 4.23
CA LYS A 98 1.75 9.66 4.18
C LYS A 98 0.29 9.20 4.02
N HIS A 99 -0.65 9.78 4.76
CA HIS A 99 -2.07 9.41 4.63
C HIS A 99 -2.64 9.75 3.26
N VAL A 100 -2.30 10.93 2.70
CA VAL A 100 -2.69 11.30 1.34
C VAL A 100 -2.11 10.30 0.32
N ALA A 101 -0.83 9.96 0.44
CA ALA A 101 -0.18 8.99 -0.43
C ALA A 101 -0.87 7.62 -0.38
N VAL A 102 -1.17 7.10 0.82
CA VAL A 102 -1.92 5.85 0.99
C VAL A 102 -3.32 5.94 0.40
N GLY A 103 -4.03 7.06 0.59
CA GLY A 103 -5.34 7.30 -0.03
C GLY A 103 -5.28 7.22 -1.56
N VAL A 104 -4.28 7.85 -2.17
CA VAL A 104 -4.02 7.75 -3.62
C VAL A 104 -3.75 6.30 -4.03
N MET A 105 -2.96 5.55 -3.24
CA MET A 105 -2.69 4.13 -3.52
C MET A 105 -3.95 3.27 -3.51
N VAL A 106 -4.86 3.52 -2.57
CA VAL A 106 -6.17 2.83 -2.52
C VAL A 106 -6.96 3.14 -3.78
N ILE A 107 -7.06 4.42 -4.18
CA ILE A 107 -7.79 4.82 -5.39
C ILE A 107 -7.20 4.14 -6.63
N ILE A 108 -5.87 4.17 -6.81
CA ILE A 108 -5.19 3.50 -7.92
C ILE A 108 -5.51 2.01 -7.94
N THR A 109 -5.48 1.35 -6.78
CA THR A 109 -5.80 -0.08 -6.64
C THR A 109 -7.23 -0.38 -7.07
N LEU A 110 -8.21 0.42 -6.62
CA LEU A 110 -9.62 0.26 -6.96
C LEU A 110 -9.88 0.49 -8.45
N VAL A 111 -9.31 1.57 -9.01
CA VAL A 111 -9.40 1.88 -10.45
C VAL A 111 -8.79 0.75 -11.28
N ARG A 112 -7.58 0.31 -10.94
CA ARG A 112 -6.91 -0.82 -11.61
C ARG A 112 -7.77 -2.08 -11.56
N ASN A 113 -8.38 -2.38 -10.41
CA ASN A 113 -9.24 -3.54 -10.26
C ASN A 113 -10.51 -3.45 -11.10
N ARG A 114 -11.16 -2.29 -11.13
CA ARG A 114 -12.35 -2.08 -11.96
C ARG A 114 -12.03 -2.13 -13.46
N MET A 115 -10.86 -1.65 -13.87
CA MET A 115 -10.40 -1.76 -15.26
C MET A 115 -10.15 -3.22 -15.64
N LEU A 116 -9.46 -3.98 -14.78
CA LEU A 116 -9.14 -5.39 -15.01
C LEU A 116 -10.39 -6.28 -15.10
N SER A 117 -11.41 -6.02 -14.28
CA SER A 117 -12.68 -6.77 -14.34
C SER A 117 -13.52 -6.46 -15.59
N ASN A 118 -13.33 -5.29 -16.22
CA ASN A 118 -14.13 -4.82 -17.35
C ASN A 118 -13.41 -4.97 -18.71
N LEU A 119 -12.35 -5.78 -18.80
CA LEU A 119 -11.62 -5.98 -20.05
C LEU A 119 -12.47 -6.68 -21.12
N LYS A 120 -13.13 -5.88 -21.98
CA LYS A 120 -13.80 -6.35 -23.22
C LYS A 120 -12.80 -6.38 -24.39
N SER A 121 -13.01 -7.29 -25.36
CA SER A 121 -11.98 -7.68 -26.34
C SER A 121 -11.44 -6.55 -27.25
N LYS A 122 -12.20 -5.48 -27.51
CA LYS A 122 -11.80 -4.38 -28.43
C LYS A 122 -10.81 -3.35 -27.83
N ALA A 123 -10.77 -3.14 -26.51
CA ALA A 123 -9.89 -2.14 -25.86
C ALA A 123 -8.64 -2.74 -25.17
N ARG A 124 -8.35 -4.01 -25.49
CA ARG A 124 -7.53 -4.94 -24.70
C ARG A 124 -6.08 -4.49 -24.48
N LYS A 125 -5.35 -4.12 -25.55
CA LYS A 125 -3.94 -3.72 -25.45
C LYS A 125 -3.75 -2.40 -24.70
N LYS A 126 -4.60 -1.40 -24.93
CA LYS A 126 -4.51 -0.09 -24.27
C LYS A 126 -4.81 -0.23 -22.77
N GLN A 127 -5.87 -0.94 -22.41
CA GLN A 127 -6.23 -1.17 -21.00
C GLN A 127 -5.14 -1.95 -20.26
N GLN A 128 -4.55 -2.98 -20.87
CA GLN A 128 -3.43 -3.73 -20.26
C GLN A 128 -2.24 -2.83 -19.93
N LYS A 129 -1.80 -1.98 -20.88
CA LYS A 129 -0.70 -1.04 -20.64
C LYS A 129 -1.01 -0.07 -19.49
N ILE A 130 -2.22 0.49 -19.46
CA ILE A 130 -2.63 1.39 -18.38
C ILE A 130 -2.64 0.66 -17.04
N THR A 131 -3.18 -0.56 -16.96
CA THR A 131 -3.21 -1.33 -15.70
C THR A 131 -1.83 -1.75 -15.20
N ALA A 132 -0.87 -1.95 -16.11
CA ALA A 132 0.53 -2.20 -15.77
C ALA A 132 1.21 -0.91 -15.26
N LEU A 133 0.99 0.22 -15.94
CA LEU A 133 1.49 1.53 -15.50
C LEU A 133 0.95 1.89 -14.12
N LEU A 134 -0.37 1.71 -13.89
CA LEU A 134 -1.00 1.94 -12.59
C LEU A 134 -0.35 1.09 -11.49
N LEU A 135 0.01 -0.17 -11.79
CA LEU A 135 0.71 -1.03 -10.83
C LEU A 135 2.09 -0.47 -10.48
N ILE A 136 2.88 -0.07 -11.49
CA ILE A 136 4.23 0.49 -11.28
C ILE A 136 4.18 1.79 -10.49
N VAL A 137 3.29 2.71 -10.87
CA VAL A 137 3.08 3.97 -10.14
C VAL A 137 2.70 3.67 -8.69
N ASN A 138 1.81 2.71 -8.44
CA ASN A 138 1.41 2.34 -7.09
C ASN A 138 2.56 1.74 -6.27
N ILE A 139 3.44 0.96 -6.89
CA ILE A 139 4.66 0.44 -6.25
C ILE A 139 5.58 1.59 -5.83
N ILE A 140 5.82 2.56 -6.71
CA ILE A 140 6.67 3.73 -6.42
C ILE A 140 6.09 4.51 -5.24
N ILE A 141 4.79 4.80 -5.25
CA ILE A 141 4.13 5.49 -4.13
C ILE A 141 4.24 4.66 -2.84
N GLY A 142 4.08 3.34 -2.91
CA GLY A 142 4.28 2.45 -1.77
C GLY A 142 5.68 2.53 -1.18
N ILE A 143 6.72 2.53 -2.02
CA ILE A 143 8.11 2.69 -1.57
C ILE A 143 8.30 4.06 -0.89
N LEU A 144 7.71 5.12 -1.43
CA LEU A 144 7.73 6.44 -0.78
C LEU A 144 7.02 6.41 0.58
N VAL A 145 5.88 5.72 0.71
CA VAL A 145 5.18 5.56 1.99
C VAL A 145 6.05 4.81 3.03
N LEU A 146 6.80 3.80 2.62
CA LEU A 146 7.76 3.12 3.50
C LEU A 146 8.87 4.06 3.96
N PHE A 147 9.41 4.87 3.05
CA PHE A 147 10.41 5.88 3.38
C PHE A 147 9.87 6.93 4.36
N LEU A 148 8.67 7.47 4.12
CA LEU A 148 8.02 8.41 5.04
C LEU A 148 7.75 7.78 6.41
N SER A 149 7.43 6.48 6.44
CA SER A 149 7.23 5.74 7.69
C SER A 149 8.54 5.65 8.49
N ALA A 150 9.66 5.34 7.84
CA ALA A 150 10.98 5.37 8.46
C ALA A 150 11.35 6.77 8.96
N TRP A 151 11.05 7.82 8.18
CA TRP A 151 11.27 9.21 8.59
C TRP A 151 10.51 9.57 9.86
N THR A 152 9.20 9.26 9.91
CA THR A 152 8.41 9.54 11.13
C THR A 152 8.95 8.80 12.35
N ALA A 153 9.42 7.56 12.18
CA ALA A 153 10.02 6.80 13.27
C ALA A 153 11.34 7.42 13.76
N ALA A 154 12.18 7.91 12.84
CA ALA A 154 13.44 8.58 13.19
C ALA A 154 13.19 9.90 13.95
N LEU A 155 12.21 10.70 13.53
CA LEU A 155 11.83 11.93 14.24
C LEU A 155 11.37 11.65 15.66
N THR A 156 10.51 10.64 15.86
CA THR A 156 10.05 10.26 17.20
C THR A 156 11.22 9.78 18.07
N ALA A 157 12.16 9.01 17.52
CA ALA A 157 13.34 8.55 18.26
C ALA A 157 14.27 9.71 18.66
N MET A 158 14.45 10.71 17.78
CA MET A 158 15.25 11.90 18.09
C MET A 158 14.60 12.77 19.17
N GLN A 159 13.29 12.98 19.11
CA GLN A 159 12.55 13.73 20.14
C GLN A 159 12.59 13.05 21.51
N ALA A 160 12.62 11.71 21.54
CA ALA A 160 12.74 10.94 22.79
C ALA A 160 14.14 11.02 23.43
N ASN A 161 15.19 11.32 22.66
CA ASN A 161 16.56 11.47 23.19
C ASN A 161 16.87 12.90 23.67
N LEU A 162 16.00 13.88 23.37
CA LEU A 162 16.17 15.28 23.78
C LEU A 162 15.39 15.65 25.06
N ASN A 163 14.60 14.71 25.59
CA ASN A 163 13.84 14.82 26.84
C ASN A 163 14.37 13.80 27.85
#